data_AF-A0A2K3K931-F1
#
_entry.id   AF-A0A2K3K931-F1
#
_cell.length_a   1.000
_cell.length_b   1.000
_cell.length_c   1.000
_cell.angle_alpha   90.00
_cell.angle_beta   90.00
_cell.angle_gamma   90.00
#
_symmetry.space_group_name_H-M   'P 1'
#
loop_
_entity.id
_entity.type
_entity.pdbx_description
1 polymer ?
#
loop_
_entity_poly.entity_id
_entity_poly.type
_entity_poly.pdbx_seq_one_letter_code
_entity_poly.pdbx_strand_id
1 'polypeptide(L)' 'MEDPPTGFRFYPTEEELVGFYLHNQLEGQMHHHINRVIPVIDINAKEPWDLP' A
#
# COMPACT_ATOMS: atom_id res chain seq x y z
N MET A 1 13.21 -12.45 3.70
CA MET A 1 11.81 -12.85 3.43
C MET A 1 11.83 -13.56 2.11
N GLU A 2 11.25 -14.76 2.06
CA GLU A 2 11.07 -15.53 0.83
C GLU A 2 10.11 -14.77 -0.10
N ASP A 3 10.37 -14.79 -1.41
CA ASP A 3 9.47 -14.16 -2.37
C ASP A 3 8.13 -14.91 -2.38
N PRO A 4 7.00 -14.18 -2.49
CA PRO A 4 5.70 -14.81 -2.45
C PRO A 4 5.53 -15.78 -3.64
N PRO A 5 4.73 -16.85 -3.47
CA PRO A 5 4.54 -17.84 -4.52
C PRO A 5 3.97 -17.21 -5.78
N THR A 6 4.30 -17.79 -6.94
CA THR A 6 3.78 -17.32 -8.23
C THR A 6 2.26 -17.28 -8.21
N GLY A 7 1.69 -16.14 -8.57
CA GLY A 7 0.24 -15.90 -8.56
C GLY A 7 -0.26 -15.16 -7.31
N PHE A 8 0.54 -15.03 -6.26
CA PHE A 8 0.22 -14.15 -5.14
C PHE A 8 0.32 -12.68 -5.57
N ARG A 9 -0.73 -11.90 -5.29
CA ARG A 9 -0.85 -10.49 -5.67
C ARG A 9 -1.47 -9.70 -4.53
N PHE A 10 -1.21 -8.41 -4.54
CA PHE A 10 -1.93 -7.47 -3.70
C PHE A 10 -3.35 -7.31 -4.22
N TYR A 11 -4.33 -7.86 -3.51
CA TYR A 11 -5.76 -7.81 -3.85
C TYR A 11 -6.62 -7.70 -2.58
N PRO A 12 -6.48 -6.60 -1.81
CA PRO A 12 -7.19 -6.44 -0.55
C PRO A 12 -8.68 -6.16 -0.75
N THR A 13 -9.51 -6.48 0.25
CA THR A 13 -10.89 -6.00 0.31
C THR A 13 -10.96 -4.55 0.79
N GLU A 14 -12.13 -3.91 0.67
CA GLU A 14 -12.36 -2.55 1.18
C GLU A 14 -12.11 -2.47 2.69
N GLU A 15 -12.55 -3.49 3.44
CA GLU A 15 -12.36 -3.59 4.89
C GLU A 15 -10.87 -3.70 5.24
N GLU A 16 -10.09 -4.45 4.48
CA GLU A 16 -8.65 -4.56 4.68
C GLU A 16 -7.93 -3.24 4.35
N LEU A 17 -8.31 -2.57 3.26
CA LEU A 17 -7.75 -1.27 2.89
C LEU A 17 -7.93 -0.23 3.99
N VAL A 18 -9.14 -0.10 4.54
CA VAL A 18 -9.43 0.91 5.56
C VAL A 18 -9.00 0.46 6.94
N GLY A 19 -9.43 -0.73 7.37
CA GLY A 19 -9.25 -1.22 8.73
C GLY A 19 -7.83 -1.69 9.04
N PHE A 20 -7.09 -2.16 8.04
CA PHE A 20 -5.70 -2.57 8.22
C PHE A 20 -4.73 -1.52 7.67
N TYR A 21 -4.73 -1.25 6.36
CA TYR A 21 -3.65 -0.45 5.75
C TYR A 21 -3.70 1.03 6.16
N LEU A 22 -4.83 1.70 5.94
CA LEU A 22 -4.97 3.12 6.28
C LEU A 22 -4.85 3.35 7.80
N HIS A 23 -5.53 2.53 8.60
CA HIS A 23 -5.48 2.64 10.05
C HIS A 23 -4.04 2.53 10.60
N ASN A 24 -3.28 1.49 10.20
CA ASN A 24 -1.90 1.33 10.65
C ASN A 24 -0.99 2.44 10.13
N GLN A 25 -1.22 2.93 8.91
CA GLN A 25 -0.45 4.06 8.35
C GLN A 25 -0.62 5.33 9.20
N LEU A 26 -1.84 5.63 9.65
CA LEU A 26 -2.13 6.79 10.50
C LEU A 26 -1.53 6.66 11.91
N GLU A 27 -1.52 5.45 12.47
CA GLU A 27 -0.96 5.15 13.80
C GLU A 27 0.59 5.10 13.84
N GLY A 28 1.25 5.33 12.71
CA GLY A 28 2.72 5.23 12.64
C GLY A 28 3.24 3.79 12.62
N GLN A 29 2.35 2.80 12.57
CA GLN A 29 2.70 1.39 12.70
C GLN A 29 3.01 0.78 11.34
N MET A 30 3.96 -0.15 11.32
CA MET A 30 4.28 -0.95 10.12
C MET A 30 4.61 -0.14 8.85
N HIS A 31 5.02 1.13 8.97
CA HIS A 31 5.28 2.02 7.84
C HIS A 31 6.19 1.41 6.78
N HIS A 32 7.27 0.73 7.18
CA HIS A 32 8.17 0.09 6.23
C HIS A 32 7.50 -1.01 5.40
N HIS A 33 6.58 -1.78 5.99
CA HIS A 33 5.87 -2.85 5.28
C HIS A 33 4.75 -2.31 4.41
N ILE A 34 3.98 -1.34 4.91
CA ILE A 34 2.87 -0.72 4.18
C ILE A 34 3.41 0.08 2.99
N ASN A 35 4.44 0.92 3.18
CA ASN A 35 5.02 1.74 2.12
C ASN A 35 5.66 0.92 0.99
N ARG A 36 6.00 -0.35 1.25
CA ARG A 36 6.50 -1.28 0.23
C ARG A 36 5.40 -1.71 -0.75
N VAL A 37 4.14 -1.75 -0.32
CA VAL A 37 2.99 -2.17 -1.14
C VAL A 37 2.11 -1.02 -1.58
N ILE A 38 1.97 0.03 -0.76
CA ILE A 38 1.23 1.26 -1.05
C ILE A 38 2.19 2.44 -0.83
N PRO A 39 2.83 2.98 -1.88
CA PRO A 39 3.81 4.06 -1.73
C PRO A 39 3.14 5.39 -1.35
N VAL A 40 3.86 6.20 -0.56
CA VAL A 40 3.42 7.56 -0.21
C VAL A 40 3.81 8.52 -1.34
N ILE A 41 2.80 9.07 -2.03
CA ILE A 41 2.97 9.99 -3.15
C ILE A 41 1.98 11.14 -2.99
N ASP A 42 2.41 12.37 -3.29
CA ASP A 42 1.48 13.48 -3.49
C ASP A 42 0.80 13.31 -4.86
N ILE A 43 -0.39 12.72 -4.82
CA ILE A 43 -1.18 12.42 -6.03
C ILE A 43 -1.68 13.68 -6.74
N ASN A 44 -1.81 14.81 -6.04
CA ASN A 44 -2.33 16.05 -6.63
C ASN A 44 -1.25 16.84 -7.36
N ALA A 45 0.02 16.51 -7.13
CA ALA A 45 1.16 17.14 -7.78
C ALA A 45 1.63 16.42 -9.05
N LYS A 46 0.94 15.34 -9.47
CA LYS A 46 1.34 14.49 -10.60
C LYS A 46 0.21 14.30 -11.59
N GLU A 47 0.58 14.15 -12.87
CA GLU A 47 -0.37 13.67 -13.87
C GLU A 47 -0.66 12.19 -13.65
N PRO A 48 -1.88 11.71 -13.98
CA PRO A 48 -2.25 10.31 -13.73
C PRO A 48 -1.34 9.27 -14.40
N TRP A 49 -0.77 9.57 -15.57
CA TRP A 49 0.15 8.68 -16.28
C TRP A 49 1.59 8.72 -15.74
N ASP A 50 1.91 9.67 -14.87
CA ASP A 50 3.21 9.75 -14.18
C ASP A 50 3.18 8.96 -12.84
N LEU A 51 2.03 8.39 -12.48
CA LEU A 51 1.91 7.47 -11.36
C LEU A 51 2.45 6.09 -11.78
N PRO A 52 3.25 5.44 -10.91
CA PRO A 52 3.86 4.13 -11.19
C PRO A 52 2.84 2.99 -11.30
#